data_AF-A0A938BCB6-F1
#
_entry.id   AF-A0A938BCB6-F1
#
_cell.length_a   1.000
_cell.length_b   1.000
_cell.length_c   1.000
_cell.angle_alpha   90.00
_cell.angle_beta   90.00
_cell.angle_gamma   90.00
#
_symmetry.space_group_name_H-M   'P 1'
#
loop_
_entity.id
_entity.type
_entity.pdbx_description
1 polymer ?
#
loop_
_entity_poly.entity_id
_entity_poly.type
_entity_poly.pdbx_seq_one_letter_code
_entity_poly.pdbx_strand_id
1 'polypeptide(L)'
;MGEIIVQLPEPIITRLREQALKADVSLVELVSQRLMEGFDLAVCTEGQARRRVLKLLREHAGYMFRTGTPTFEANAFVWRVPVFPNLKRGKQEPVGEVHLKADTGEILTEPLAILEMSDKVAPLLDVERFDESFQKRIAELLNKNNNGELSPAERRLLENMVQKTQVKDRENIQRLIERLRLPKANREAALAALERASAVLENAADEPKEDVPRRINSSGYDIEISNK
;
A
#
# COMPACT_ATOMS: atom_id res chain seq x y z
N MET A 1 54.33 -5.24 7.88
CA MET A 1 53.02 -4.65 7.56
C MET A 1 52.44 -5.47 6.43
N GLY A 2 51.28 -6.10 6.62
CA GLY A 2 50.66 -6.92 5.57
C GLY A 2 49.99 -6.04 4.52
N GLU A 3 50.23 -6.32 3.24
CA GLU A 3 49.45 -5.73 2.16
C GLU A 3 48.00 -6.22 2.26
N ILE A 4 47.05 -5.28 2.39
CA ILE A 4 45.63 -5.59 2.27
C ILE A 4 45.26 -5.45 0.79
N ILE A 5 45.10 -6.58 0.11
CA ILE A 5 44.62 -6.60 -1.28
C ILE A 5 43.09 -6.58 -1.23
N VAL A 6 42.49 -5.44 -1.55
CA VAL A 6 41.03 -5.29 -1.69
C VAL A 6 40.66 -5.52 -3.15
N GLN A 7 40.01 -6.65 -3.45
CA GLN A 7 39.43 -6.89 -4.77
C GLN A 7 38.06 -6.20 -4.86
N LEU A 8 37.98 -5.16 -5.70
CA LEU A 8 36.73 -4.48 -6.02
C LEU A 8 36.20 -5.00 -7.37
N PRO A 9 34.88 -5.23 -7.51
CA PRO A 9 34.27 -5.46 -8.81
C PRO A 9 34.66 -4.39 -9.84
N GLU A 10 34.91 -4.80 -11.09
CA GLU A 10 35.33 -3.90 -12.19
C GLU A 10 34.45 -2.64 -12.37
N PRO A 11 33.11 -2.69 -12.19
CA PRO A 11 32.27 -1.50 -12.26
C PRO A 11 32.58 -0.47 -11.16
N ILE A 12 32.96 -0.95 -9.98
CA ILE A 12 33.36 -0.09 -8.85
C ILE A 12 34.72 0.54 -9.15
N ILE A 13 35.67 -0.22 -9.70
CA ILE A 13 36.98 0.29 -10.13
C ILE A 13 36.81 1.38 -11.19
N THR A 14 35.96 1.14 -12.20
CA THR A 14 35.70 2.09 -13.28
C THR A 14 35.14 3.40 -12.74
N ARG A 15 34.17 3.34 -11.84
CA ARG A 15 33.56 4.53 -11.24
C ARG A 15 34.52 5.27 -10.30
N LEU A 16 35.34 4.55 -9.53
CA LEU A 16 36.38 5.18 -8.71
C LEU A 16 37.43 5.89 -9.58
N ARG A 17 37.77 5.34 -10.74
CA ARG A 17 38.64 6.02 -11.73
C ARG A 17 37.99 7.29 -12.28
N GLU A 18 36.72 7.25 -12.64
CA GLU A 18 35.99 8.44 -13.09
C GLU A 18 35.87 9.53 -12.01
N GLN A 19 35.63 9.14 -10.76
CA GLN A 19 35.59 10.06 -9.63
C GLN A 19 36.96 10.67 -9.34
N ALA A 20 38.02 9.85 -9.41
CA ALA A 20 39.39 10.32 -9.25
C ALA A 20 39.75 11.35 -10.32
N LEU A 21 39.35 11.07 -11.58
CA LEU A 21 39.53 11.99 -12.70
C LEU A 21 38.76 13.31 -12.50
N LYS A 22 37.51 13.27 -12.02
CA LYS A 22 36.69 14.47 -11.76
C LYS A 22 37.21 15.32 -10.60
N ALA A 23 37.80 14.67 -9.60
CA ALA A 23 38.35 15.33 -8.42
C ALA A 23 39.82 15.72 -8.58
N ASP A 24 40.43 15.43 -9.74
CA ASP A 24 41.85 15.66 -10.05
C ASP A 24 42.80 15.07 -8.99
N VAL A 25 42.49 13.86 -8.53
CA VAL A 25 43.31 13.10 -7.57
C VAL A 25 43.65 11.73 -8.14
N SER A 26 44.71 11.10 -7.63
CA SER A 26 45.02 9.72 -8.03
C SER A 26 43.97 8.74 -7.49
N LEU A 27 43.75 7.62 -8.18
CA LEU A 27 42.84 6.57 -7.71
C LEU A 27 43.22 6.07 -6.31
N VAL A 28 44.52 5.92 -6.05
CA VAL A 28 45.04 5.49 -4.75
C VAL A 28 44.72 6.53 -3.68
N GLU A 29 44.95 7.81 -3.97
CA GLU A 29 44.65 8.91 -3.05
C GLU A 29 43.16 9.05 -2.76
N LEU A 30 42.31 8.94 -3.78
CA LEU A 30 40.86 8.91 -3.61
C LEU A 30 40.44 7.73 -2.72
N VAL A 31 40.99 6.53 -2.98
CA VAL A 31 40.69 5.33 -2.19
C VAL A 31 41.18 5.46 -0.76
N SER A 32 42.39 5.99 -0.54
CA SER A 32 42.96 6.23 0.78
C SER A 32 42.25 7.31 1.57
N GLN A 33 41.90 8.45 0.95
CA GLN A 33 41.10 9.51 1.58
C GLN A 33 39.77 8.96 2.06
N ARG A 34 39.08 8.25 1.18
CA ARG A 34 37.80 7.63 1.51
C ARG A 34 37.95 6.53 2.57
N LEU A 35 39.07 5.77 2.62
CA LEU A 35 39.37 4.75 3.65
C LEU A 35 39.63 5.38 5.01
N MET A 36 40.30 6.52 5.02
CA MET A 36 40.58 7.31 6.22
C MET A 36 39.32 8.01 6.74
N GLU A 37 38.43 8.45 5.86
CA GLU A 37 37.11 8.99 6.18
C GLU A 37 36.10 7.91 6.62
N GLY A 38 36.51 6.64 6.61
CA GLY A 38 35.61 5.50 6.74
C GLY A 38 34.95 5.21 5.40
N PHE A 39 35.57 4.35 4.59
CA PHE A 39 35.10 3.98 3.24
C PHE A 39 33.84 3.14 3.37
N ASP A 40 32.72 3.79 3.66
CA ASP A 40 31.41 3.22 3.42
C ASP A 40 31.17 3.42 1.92
N LEU A 41 31.80 2.56 1.10
CA LEU A 41 31.21 2.21 -0.18
C LEU A 41 29.96 1.40 0.18
N ALA A 42 28.96 2.07 0.75
CA ALA A 42 27.72 1.52 1.23
C ALA A 42 26.87 1.15 0.03
N VAL A 43 27.43 0.32 -0.86
CA VAL A 43 26.70 -0.35 -1.91
C VAL A 43 25.64 -1.13 -1.16
N CYS A 44 24.40 -0.72 -1.37
CA CYS A 44 23.22 -1.37 -0.87
C CYS A 44 23.40 -2.85 -1.15
N THR A 45 23.54 -3.66 -0.11
CA THR A 45 23.72 -5.10 -0.26
C THR A 45 22.45 -5.70 -0.86
N GLU A 46 22.54 -6.89 -1.46
CA GLU A 46 21.37 -7.62 -1.96
C GLU A 46 20.25 -7.68 -0.90
N GLY A 47 20.62 -7.99 0.36
CA GLY A 47 19.68 -8.04 1.48
C GLY A 47 19.08 -6.68 1.85
N GLN A 48 19.84 -5.59 1.73
CA GLN A 48 19.32 -4.23 1.93
C GLN A 48 18.39 -3.82 0.79
N ALA A 49 18.73 -4.09 -0.47
CA ALA A 49 17.89 -3.81 -1.63
C ALA A 49 16.55 -4.55 -1.51
N ARG A 50 16.60 -5.84 -1.20
CA ARG A 50 15.41 -6.67 -0.97
C ARG A 50 14.52 -6.10 0.14
N ARG A 51 15.10 -5.72 1.29
CA ARG A 51 14.34 -5.15 2.42
C ARG A 51 13.70 -3.81 2.09
N ARG A 52 14.41 -2.93 1.38
CA ARG A 52 13.89 -1.62 0.97
C ARG A 52 12.72 -1.76 0.01
N VAL A 53 12.83 -2.62 -1.00
CA VAL A 53 11.72 -2.91 -1.92
C VAL A 53 10.54 -3.52 -1.18
N LEU A 54 10.78 -4.50 -0.31
CA LEU A 54 9.70 -5.12 0.46
C LEU A 54 8.98 -4.08 1.34
N LYS A 55 9.72 -3.13 1.94
CA LYS A 55 9.15 -2.03 2.72
C LYS A 55 8.24 -1.15 1.85
N LEU A 56 8.72 -0.69 0.70
CA LEU A 56 7.94 0.10 -0.26
C LEU A 56 6.65 -0.62 -0.68
N LEU A 57 6.77 -1.90 -1.06
CA LEU A 57 5.61 -2.70 -1.46
C LEU A 57 4.60 -2.87 -0.31
N ARG A 58 5.08 -3.00 0.93
CA ARG A 58 4.21 -3.08 2.12
C ARG A 58 3.49 -1.76 2.40
N GLU A 59 4.15 -0.63 2.18
CA GLU A 59 3.57 0.70 2.37
C GLU A 59 2.47 1.00 1.34
N HIS A 60 2.61 0.53 0.10
CA HIS A 60 1.67 0.87 -0.98
C HIS A 60 0.64 -0.22 -1.30
N ALA A 61 0.97 -1.48 -1.06
CA ALA A 61 0.11 -2.62 -1.42
C ALA A 61 0.02 -3.69 -0.32
N GLY A 62 0.50 -3.38 0.90
CA GLY A 62 0.41 -4.28 2.04
C GLY A 62 1.02 -5.65 1.76
N TYR A 63 0.27 -6.71 2.06
CA TYR A 63 0.73 -8.09 1.93
C TYR A 63 0.54 -8.72 0.54
N MET A 64 0.17 -7.92 -0.48
CA MET A 64 -0.13 -8.40 -1.83
C MET A 64 1.09 -8.96 -2.56
N PHE A 65 2.29 -8.44 -2.26
CA PHE A 65 3.52 -8.80 -2.95
C PHE A 65 4.58 -9.43 -2.05
N ARG A 66 5.48 -10.15 -2.73
CA ARG A 66 6.77 -10.62 -2.21
C ARG A 66 7.86 -10.32 -3.24
N THR A 67 9.11 -10.28 -2.80
CA THR A 67 10.26 -10.04 -3.68
C THR A 67 10.99 -11.34 -3.99
N GLY A 68 11.53 -11.46 -5.20
CA GLY A 68 12.51 -12.47 -5.57
C GLY A 68 13.94 -12.05 -5.19
N THR A 69 14.91 -12.76 -5.76
CA THR A 69 16.34 -12.48 -5.60
C THR A 69 16.71 -11.24 -6.43
N PRO A 70 17.25 -10.17 -5.82
CA PRO A 70 17.76 -9.02 -6.55
C PRO A 70 18.88 -9.41 -7.52
N THR A 71 18.90 -8.77 -8.68
CA THR A 71 20.00 -8.87 -9.65
C THR A 71 20.69 -7.51 -9.77
N PHE A 72 22.01 -7.50 -9.83
CA PHE A 72 22.79 -6.27 -9.94
C PHE A 72 23.15 -6.01 -11.40
N GLU A 73 22.75 -4.84 -11.90
CA GLU A 73 23.09 -4.38 -13.24
C GLU A 73 24.27 -3.40 -13.16
N ALA A 74 25.46 -3.90 -13.52
CA ALA A 74 26.71 -3.17 -13.41
C ALA A 74 26.74 -1.85 -14.21
N ASN A 75 26.24 -1.87 -15.45
CA ASN A 75 26.31 -0.73 -16.36
C ASN A 75 25.43 0.44 -15.90
N ALA A 76 24.25 0.13 -15.35
CA ALA A 76 23.32 1.12 -14.80
C ALA A 76 23.60 1.44 -13.33
N PHE A 77 24.39 0.60 -12.65
CA PHE A 77 24.64 0.64 -11.21
C PHE A 77 23.36 0.55 -10.37
N VAL A 78 22.48 -0.39 -10.74
CA VAL A 78 21.13 -0.54 -10.20
C VAL A 78 20.88 -1.97 -9.72
N TRP A 79 20.16 -2.11 -8.61
CA TRP A 79 19.52 -3.36 -8.22
C TRP A 79 18.16 -3.48 -8.88
N ARG A 80 17.93 -4.60 -9.56
CA ARG A 80 16.64 -5.00 -10.11
C ARG A 80 16.04 -6.07 -9.22
N VAL A 81 14.91 -5.76 -8.60
CA VAL A 81 14.23 -6.64 -7.66
C VAL A 81 12.92 -7.10 -8.27
N PRO A 82 12.83 -8.38 -8.72
CA PRO A 82 11.59 -8.89 -9.29
C PRO A 82 10.51 -9.01 -8.23
N VAL A 83 9.29 -8.61 -8.58
CA VAL A 83 8.11 -8.58 -7.70
C VAL A 83 7.15 -9.67 -8.11
N PHE A 84 6.71 -10.46 -7.13
CA PHE A 84 5.78 -11.58 -7.33
C PHE A 84 4.51 -11.36 -6.51
N PRO A 85 3.37 -11.89 -6.97
CA PRO A 85 2.19 -12.07 -6.14
C PRO A 85 2.55 -12.83 -4.85
N ASN A 86 1.85 -12.55 -3.75
CA ASN A 86 2.07 -13.24 -2.48
C ASN A 86 0.92 -14.21 -2.15
N LEU A 87 0.57 -15.08 -3.11
CA LEU A 87 -0.56 -16.02 -2.97
C LEU A 87 -0.10 -17.37 -2.42
N LYS A 88 -0.94 -18.06 -1.63
CA LYS A 88 -0.61 -19.37 -1.02
C LYS A 88 -0.32 -20.46 -2.05
N ARG A 89 -1.06 -20.50 -3.16
CA ARG A 89 -0.99 -21.55 -4.18
C ARG A 89 -0.63 -21.01 -5.56
N GLY A 90 -0.15 -21.90 -6.43
CA GLY A 90 0.20 -21.61 -7.82
C GLY A 90 1.67 -21.25 -8.04
N LYS A 91 2.22 -21.67 -9.18
CA LYS A 91 3.44 -21.03 -9.73
C LYS A 91 3.07 -19.59 -10.08
N GLN A 92 3.94 -18.67 -9.71
CA GLN A 92 3.71 -17.25 -9.88
C GLN A 92 4.85 -16.67 -10.68
N GLU A 93 4.48 -16.00 -11.76
CA GLU A 93 5.39 -15.20 -12.56
C GLU A 93 5.59 -13.82 -11.91
N PRO A 94 6.73 -13.17 -12.19
CA PRO A 94 6.91 -11.79 -11.75
C PRO A 94 5.90 -10.89 -12.45
N VAL A 95 5.28 -9.99 -11.69
CA VAL A 95 4.30 -9.01 -12.20
C VAL A 95 4.94 -7.68 -12.56
N GLY A 96 6.19 -7.48 -12.14
CA GLY A 96 7.01 -6.32 -12.44
C GLY A 96 8.34 -6.39 -11.71
N GLU A 97 9.08 -5.30 -11.78
CA GLU A 97 10.40 -5.15 -11.16
C GLU A 97 10.50 -3.78 -10.49
N VAL A 98 11.17 -3.73 -9.34
CA VAL A 98 11.52 -2.48 -8.66
C VAL A 98 13.01 -2.25 -8.77
N HIS A 99 13.39 -1.06 -9.19
CA HIS A 99 14.75 -0.63 -9.44
C HIS A 99 15.22 0.27 -8.31
N LEU A 100 16.46 0.06 -7.86
CA LEU A 100 17.10 0.88 -6.83
C LEU A 100 18.51 1.26 -7.25
N LYS A 101 18.91 2.50 -7.02
CA LYS A 101 20.32 2.88 -7.14
C LYS A 101 21.15 2.07 -6.14
N ALA A 102 22.24 1.45 -6.60
CA ALA A 102 23.03 0.57 -5.74
C ALA A 102 23.90 1.32 -4.73
N ASP A 103 24.25 2.59 -4.95
CA ASP A 103 25.05 3.41 -4.02
C ASP A 103 24.25 3.99 -2.86
N THR A 104 23.01 4.37 -3.12
CA THR A 104 22.15 5.12 -2.18
C THR A 104 20.99 4.28 -1.66
N GLY A 105 20.66 3.19 -2.37
CA GLY A 105 19.44 2.44 -2.15
C GLY A 105 18.17 3.26 -2.42
N GLU A 106 18.28 4.35 -3.18
CA GLU A 106 17.16 5.18 -3.62
C GLU A 106 16.27 4.38 -4.58
N ILE A 107 14.95 4.42 -4.38
CA ILE A 107 13.99 3.79 -5.29
C ILE A 107 13.90 4.62 -6.57
N LEU A 108 14.13 3.97 -7.70
CA LEU A 108 14.00 4.57 -9.03
C LEU A 108 12.62 4.31 -9.67
N THR A 109 11.93 3.27 -9.21
CA THR A 109 10.60 2.90 -9.74
C THR A 109 9.54 3.87 -9.26
N GLU A 110 8.75 4.39 -10.19
CA GLU A 110 7.66 5.30 -9.88
C GLU A 110 6.51 4.60 -9.13
N PRO A 111 5.78 5.32 -8.27
CA PRO A 111 4.61 4.77 -7.57
C PRO A 111 3.55 4.19 -8.52
N LEU A 112 3.38 4.77 -9.71
CA LEU A 112 2.42 4.30 -10.71
C LEU A 112 2.69 2.84 -11.14
N ALA A 113 3.96 2.45 -11.26
CA ALA A 113 4.32 1.08 -11.62
C ALA A 113 3.85 0.07 -10.56
N ILE A 114 3.76 0.47 -9.28
CA ILE A 114 3.25 -0.40 -8.20
C ILE A 114 1.74 -0.59 -8.31
N LEU A 115 1.00 0.45 -8.74
CA LEU A 115 -0.42 0.34 -9.04
C LEU A 115 -0.65 -0.61 -10.22
N GLU A 116 0.12 -0.48 -11.30
CA GLU A 116 0.03 -1.38 -12.45
C GLU A 116 0.34 -2.84 -12.08
N MET A 117 1.32 -3.08 -11.20
CA MET A 117 1.57 -4.41 -10.64
C MET A 117 0.38 -4.92 -9.83
N SER A 118 -0.34 -4.05 -9.13
CA SER A 118 -1.51 -4.42 -8.33
C SER A 118 -2.69 -4.80 -9.21
N ASP A 119 -2.90 -4.09 -10.33
CA ASP A 119 -3.93 -4.41 -11.32
C ASP A 119 -3.70 -5.79 -11.95
N LYS A 120 -2.45 -6.19 -12.17
CA LYS A 120 -2.11 -7.55 -12.64
C LYS A 120 -2.43 -8.64 -11.60
N VAL A 121 -2.36 -8.30 -10.30
CA VAL A 121 -2.65 -9.26 -9.22
C VAL A 121 -4.12 -9.31 -8.85
N ALA A 122 -4.86 -8.22 -9.03
CA ALA A 122 -6.27 -8.12 -8.65
C ALA A 122 -7.15 -9.29 -9.17
N PRO A 123 -7.04 -9.74 -10.44
CA PRO A 123 -7.80 -10.90 -10.93
C PRO A 123 -7.47 -12.20 -10.21
N LEU A 124 -6.25 -12.34 -9.69
CA LEU A 124 -5.80 -13.53 -8.97
C LEU A 124 -6.29 -13.58 -7.52
N LEU A 125 -6.76 -12.44 -6.98
CA LEU A 125 -7.27 -12.35 -5.63
C LEU A 125 -8.74 -12.75 -5.51
N ASP A 126 -9.45 -12.89 -6.64
CA ASP A 126 -10.87 -13.35 -6.68
C ASP A 126 -11.78 -12.54 -5.76
N VAL A 127 -11.50 -11.23 -5.73
CA VAL A 127 -12.34 -10.23 -5.09
C VAL A 127 -13.50 -9.97 -6.01
N GLU A 128 -14.71 -10.31 -5.56
CA GLU A 128 -15.90 -10.03 -6.33
C GLU A 128 -16.31 -8.58 -6.17
N ARG A 129 -16.63 -7.92 -7.28
CA ARG A 129 -17.19 -6.56 -7.27
C ARG A 129 -18.68 -6.61 -7.59
N PHE A 130 -19.41 -5.58 -7.19
CA PHE A 130 -20.74 -5.34 -7.76
C PHE A 130 -20.61 -4.82 -9.18
N ASP A 131 -21.64 -5.01 -10.00
CA ASP A 131 -21.67 -4.43 -11.33
C ASP A 131 -21.69 -2.89 -11.29
N GLU A 132 -21.37 -2.24 -12.41
CA GLU A 132 -21.32 -0.78 -12.50
C GLU A 132 -22.66 -0.11 -12.16
N SER A 133 -23.79 -0.76 -12.46
CA SER A 133 -25.10 -0.18 -12.22
C SER A 133 -25.39 -0.05 -10.74
N PHE A 134 -25.05 -1.09 -9.96
CA PHE A 134 -25.14 -1.08 -8.51
C PHE A 134 -24.19 -0.05 -7.90
N GLN A 135 -22.94 0.01 -8.38
CA GLN A 135 -21.93 0.97 -7.88
C GLN A 135 -22.33 2.43 -8.14
N LYS A 136 -22.82 2.74 -9.35
CA LYS A 136 -23.33 4.08 -9.68
C LYS A 136 -24.54 4.42 -8.81
N ARG A 137 -25.46 3.48 -8.64
CA ARG A 137 -26.68 3.70 -7.87
C ARG A 137 -26.42 3.94 -6.39
N ILE A 138 -25.53 3.19 -5.76
CA ILE A 138 -25.19 3.42 -4.34
C ILE A 138 -24.48 4.75 -4.16
N ALA A 139 -23.60 5.15 -5.09
CA ALA A 139 -22.91 6.44 -5.04
C ALA A 139 -23.89 7.63 -5.19
N GLU A 140 -24.86 7.54 -6.11
CA GLU A 140 -25.94 8.53 -6.24
C GLU A 140 -26.72 8.70 -4.93
N LEU A 141 -27.13 7.59 -4.31
CA LEU A 141 -27.89 7.63 -3.07
C LEU A 141 -27.08 8.17 -1.89
N LEU A 142 -25.78 7.82 -1.81
CA LEU A 142 -24.88 8.40 -0.80
C LEU A 142 -24.75 9.92 -0.96
N ASN A 143 -24.60 10.41 -2.20
CA ASN A 143 -24.54 11.85 -2.49
C ASN A 143 -25.84 12.56 -2.09
N LYS A 144 -27.00 12.00 -2.45
CA LYS A 144 -28.30 12.55 -2.02
C LYS A 144 -28.46 12.54 -0.50
N ASN A 145 -27.95 11.52 0.19
CA ASN A 145 -28.01 11.43 1.64
C ASN A 145 -27.18 12.54 2.31
N ASN A 146 -25.97 12.78 1.77
CA ASN A 146 -25.09 13.86 2.24
C ASN A 146 -25.72 15.25 2.04
N ASN A 147 -26.53 15.42 1.00
CA ASN A 147 -27.24 16.66 0.72
C ASN A 147 -28.60 16.78 1.45
N GLY A 148 -29.02 15.76 2.20
CA GLY A 148 -30.32 15.75 2.89
C GLY A 148 -31.53 15.56 1.97
N GLU A 149 -31.32 15.14 0.73
CA GLU A 149 -32.33 15.03 -0.34
C GLU A 149 -32.95 13.62 -0.44
N LEU A 150 -32.65 12.74 0.51
CA LEU A 150 -33.03 11.33 0.45
C LEU A 150 -34.49 11.12 0.87
N SER A 151 -35.33 10.64 -0.06
CA SER A 151 -36.71 10.25 0.28
C SER A 151 -36.74 9.02 1.20
N PRO A 152 -37.84 8.75 1.93
CA PRO A 152 -37.95 7.57 2.80
C PRO A 152 -37.75 6.23 2.06
N ALA A 153 -38.22 6.13 0.82
CA ALA A 153 -38.03 4.94 -0.02
C ALA A 153 -36.57 4.78 -0.45
N GLU A 154 -35.92 5.87 -0.86
CA GLU A 154 -34.49 5.87 -1.20
C GLU A 154 -33.60 5.59 0.00
N ARG A 155 -34.00 6.02 1.21
CA ARG A 155 -33.29 5.71 2.46
C ARG A 155 -33.28 4.21 2.74
N ARG A 156 -34.44 3.56 2.67
CA ARG A 156 -34.54 2.09 2.82
C ARG A 156 -33.74 1.36 1.74
N LEU A 157 -33.76 1.87 0.50
CA LEU A 157 -32.96 1.31 -0.59
C LEU A 157 -31.46 1.43 -0.31
N LEU A 158 -31.00 2.61 0.13
CA LEU A 158 -29.60 2.85 0.50
C LEU A 158 -29.17 1.93 1.64
N GLU A 159 -29.96 1.80 2.70
CA GLU A 159 -29.69 0.88 3.82
C GLU A 159 -29.53 -0.57 3.33
N ASN A 160 -30.44 -1.06 2.50
CA ASN A 160 -30.36 -2.40 1.92
C ASN A 160 -29.10 -2.59 1.05
N MET A 161 -28.74 -1.59 0.24
CA MET A 161 -27.56 -1.66 -0.62
C MET A 161 -26.26 -1.61 0.18
N VAL A 162 -26.20 -0.78 1.23
CA VAL A 162 -25.06 -0.73 2.15
C VAL A 162 -24.89 -2.06 2.87
N GLN A 163 -25.98 -2.67 3.36
CA GLN A 163 -25.91 -3.98 4.01
C GLN A 163 -25.42 -5.08 3.06
N LYS A 164 -25.91 -5.11 1.82
CA LYS A 164 -25.38 -6.00 0.77
C LYS A 164 -23.89 -5.78 0.51
N THR A 165 -23.46 -4.51 0.51
CA THR A 165 -22.06 -4.15 0.31
C THR A 165 -21.19 -4.66 1.46
N GLN A 166 -21.61 -4.46 2.71
CA GLN A 166 -20.90 -4.94 3.89
C GLN A 166 -20.76 -6.47 3.93
N VAL A 167 -21.81 -7.22 3.57
CA VAL A 167 -21.74 -8.69 3.50
C VAL A 167 -20.72 -9.12 2.45
N LYS A 168 -20.77 -8.52 1.26
CA LYS A 168 -19.83 -8.85 0.18
C LYS A 168 -18.39 -8.45 0.51
N ASP A 169 -18.19 -7.31 1.14
CA ASP A 169 -16.88 -6.86 1.60
C ASP A 169 -16.31 -7.80 2.67
N ARG A 170 -17.14 -8.28 3.60
CA ARG A 170 -16.74 -9.30 4.59
C ARG A 170 -16.25 -10.57 3.90
N GLU A 171 -17.02 -11.10 2.94
CA GLU A 171 -16.63 -12.28 2.17
C GLU A 171 -15.33 -12.06 1.38
N ASN A 172 -15.19 -10.90 0.73
CA ASN A 172 -13.98 -10.52 0.01
C ASN A 172 -12.75 -10.44 0.94
N ILE A 173 -12.88 -9.80 2.11
CA ILE A 173 -11.79 -9.70 3.09
C ILE A 173 -11.41 -11.09 3.60
N GLN A 174 -12.39 -11.96 3.87
CA GLN A 174 -12.12 -13.35 4.27
C GLN A 174 -11.34 -14.10 3.19
N ARG A 175 -11.78 -14.04 1.92
CA ARG A 175 -11.05 -14.63 0.78
C ARG A 175 -9.64 -14.09 0.65
N LEU A 176 -9.44 -12.78 0.85
CA LEU A 176 -8.11 -12.16 0.83
C LEU A 176 -7.19 -12.75 1.91
N ILE A 177 -7.68 -12.88 3.16
CA ILE A 177 -6.94 -13.49 4.28
C ILE A 177 -6.57 -14.96 3.96
N GLU A 178 -7.47 -15.67 3.31
CA GLU A 178 -7.27 -17.06 2.91
C GLU A 178 -6.31 -17.21 1.73
N ARG A 179 -6.31 -16.31 0.76
CA ARG A 179 -5.45 -16.39 -0.43
C ARG A 179 -4.04 -15.85 -0.21
N LEU A 180 -3.88 -14.79 0.57
CA LEU A 180 -2.57 -14.18 0.80
C LEU A 180 -1.71 -15.01 1.77
N ARG A 181 -0.41 -15.10 1.50
CA ARG A 181 0.59 -15.63 2.45
C ARG A 181 0.89 -14.58 3.50
N LEU A 182 0.02 -14.50 4.50
CA LEU A 182 0.19 -13.64 5.66
C LEU A 182 1.03 -14.33 6.74
N PRO A 183 1.89 -13.60 7.47
CA PRO A 183 2.45 -14.09 8.73
C PRO A 183 1.33 -14.55 9.68
N LYS A 184 1.56 -15.61 10.47
CA LYS A 184 0.54 -16.22 11.34
C LYS A 184 -0.17 -15.18 12.22
N ALA A 185 0.61 -14.33 12.90
CA ALA A 185 0.08 -13.28 13.77
C ALA A 185 -0.80 -12.28 13.00
N ASN A 186 -0.38 -11.83 11.81
CA ASN A 186 -1.17 -10.92 10.98
C ASN A 186 -2.46 -11.59 10.48
N ARG A 187 -2.41 -12.88 10.14
CA ARG A 187 -3.59 -13.64 9.72
C ARG A 187 -4.62 -13.73 10.86
N GLU A 188 -4.16 -14.10 12.06
CA GLU A 188 -5.02 -14.22 13.24
C GLU A 188 -5.60 -12.86 13.65
N ALA A 189 -4.78 -11.81 13.64
CA ALA A 189 -5.23 -10.45 13.90
C ALA A 189 -6.27 -9.97 12.87
N ALA A 190 -6.07 -10.28 11.58
CA ALA A 190 -7.02 -9.92 10.52
C ALA A 190 -8.36 -10.66 10.67
N LEU A 191 -8.33 -11.96 10.99
CA LEU A 191 -9.55 -12.73 11.27
C LEU A 191 -10.29 -12.19 12.49
N ALA A 192 -9.59 -11.95 13.60
CA ALA A 192 -10.19 -11.39 14.81
C ALA A 192 -10.73 -9.96 14.61
N ALA A 193 -10.11 -9.17 13.73
CA ALA A 193 -10.64 -7.87 13.36
C ALA A 193 -11.91 -7.98 12.51
N LEU A 194 -11.95 -8.93 11.56
CA LEU A 194 -13.12 -9.19 10.74
C LEU A 194 -14.32 -9.67 11.58
N GLU A 195 -14.08 -10.56 12.55
CA GLU A 195 -15.11 -11.04 13.49
C GLU A 195 -15.67 -9.89 14.34
N ARG A 196 -14.80 -9.07 14.93
CA ARG A 196 -15.23 -7.90 15.72
C ARG A 196 -16.01 -6.89 14.88
N ALA A 197 -15.55 -6.59 13.67
CA ALA A 197 -16.25 -5.68 12.77
C ALA A 197 -17.63 -6.24 12.38
N SER A 198 -17.73 -7.54 12.14
CA SER A 198 -19.01 -8.21 11.85
C SER A 198 -19.97 -8.12 13.04
N ALA A 199 -19.49 -8.39 14.25
CA ALA A 199 -20.30 -8.29 15.46
C ALA A 199 -20.79 -6.85 15.73
N VAL A 200 -19.97 -5.83 15.46
CA VAL A 200 -20.40 -4.43 15.58
C VAL A 200 -21.51 -4.09 14.58
N LEU A 201 -21.39 -4.57 13.34
CA LEU A 201 -22.41 -4.34 12.31
C LEU A 201 -23.73 -5.06 12.61
N GLU A 202 -23.65 -6.27 13.18
CA GLU A 202 -24.83 -7.03 13.64
C GLU A 202 -25.52 -6.30 14.82
N ASN A 203 -24.76 -5.86 15.82
CA ASN A 203 -25.32 -5.12 16.97
C ASN A 203 -25.88 -3.72 16.59
N ALA A 204 -25.25 -3.03 15.63
CA ALA A 204 -25.74 -1.74 15.12
C ALA A 204 -27.02 -1.86 14.29
N ALA A 205 -27.32 -3.06 13.76
CA ALA A 205 -28.60 -3.35 13.13
C ALA A 205 -29.71 -3.65 14.16
N ASP A 206 -29.34 -4.12 15.35
CA ASP A 206 -30.24 -4.47 16.45
C ASP A 206 -30.49 -3.33 17.46
N GLU A 207 -29.73 -2.23 17.40
CA GLU A 207 -30.08 -1.02 18.15
C GLU A 207 -31.35 -0.39 17.57
N PRO A 208 -32.45 -0.29 18.34
CA PRO A 208 -33.61 0.49 17.90
C PRO A 208 -33.12 1.93 17.71
N LYS A 209 -33.25 2.44 16.48
CA LYS A 209 -33.11 3.88 16.23
C LYS A 209 -34.12 4.58 17.13
N GLU A 210 -33.64 5.18 18.22
CA GLU A 210 -34.48 6.07 19.03
C GLU A 210 -35.15 7.06 18.08
N ASP A 211 -36.48 7.10 18.11
CA ASP A 211 -37.27 8.11 17.46
C ASP A 211 -36.77 9.48 17.94
N VAL A 212 -35.99 10.16 17.10
CA VAL A 212 -35.64 11.56 17.31
C VAL A 212 -36.96 12.32 17.46
N PRO A 213 -37.28 12.90 18.63
CA PRO A 213 -38.55 13.57 18.79
C PRO A 213 -38.57 14.79 17.87
N ARG A 214 -39.43 14.75 16.84
CA ARG A 214 -39.79 15.92 16.05
C ARG A 214 -40.43 16.95 17.00
N ARG A 215 -39.64 17.93 17.46
CA ARG A 215 -40.19 19.21 17.93
C ARG A 215 -40.07 20.22 16.80
N ILE A 216 -41.08 20.24 15.94
CA ILE A 216 -41.49 21.49 15.29
C ILE A 216 -42.82 21.85 15.94
N ASN A 217 -42.75 22.59 17.05
CA ASN A 217 -43.93 23.28 17.57
C ASN A 217 -44.05 24.58 16.77
N SER A 218 -44.98 24.56 15.81
CA SER A 218 -45.57 25.74 15.20
C SER A 218 -46.77 26.21 16.03
N SER A 219 -46.59 27.27 16.82
CA SER A 219 -47.62 28.24 17.24
C SER A 219 -46.92 29.18 18.23
N GLY A 220 -46.68 30.45 17.95
CA GLY A 220 -47.67 31.52 17.83
C GLY A 220 -47.12 32.67 18.69
N TYR A 221 -47.21 33.91 18.19
CA TYR A 221 -47.12 35.23 18.82
C TYR A 221 -46.55 35.31 20.27
N ASP A 222 -45.54 36.12 20.58
CA ASP A 222 -45.68 37.58 20.63
C ASP A 222 -44.37 38.34 20.42
N ILE A 223 -44.49 39.48 19.75
CA ILE A 223 -43.51 40.56 19.69
C ILE A 223 -43.78 41.47 20.90
N GLU A 224 -42.85 41.58 21.84
CA GLU A 224 -42.83 42.72 22.76
C GLU A 224 -41.82 43.76 22.28
N ILE A 225 -42.38 44.87 21.80
CA ILE A 225 -41.67 46.12 21.54
C ILE A 225 -41.36 46.75 22.89
N SER A 226 -40.07 46.86 23.23
CA SER A 226 -39.62 47.60 24.40
C SER A 226 -39.62 49.09 24.10
N ASN A 227 -40.53 49.84 24.73
CA ASN A 227 -40.44 51.29 24.87
C ASN A 227 -40.00 51.59 26.31
N LYS A 228 -38.72 51.90 26.49
CA LYS A 228 -38.21 52.84 27.49
C LYS A 228 -36.94 53.51 26.96
#